data_AF-A0A2U2YXT0-F1
#
_entry.id   AF-A0A2U2YXT0-F1
#
_cell.length_a   1.000
_cell.length_b   1.000
_cell.length_c   1.000
_cell.angle_alpha   90.00
_cell.angle_beta   90.00
_cell.angle_gamma   90.00
#
_symmetry.space_group_name_H-M   'P 1'
#
loop_
_entity.id
_entity.type
_entity.pdbx_description
1 polymer ?
#
loop_
_entity_poly.entity_id
_entity_poly.type
_entity_poly.pdbx_seq_one_letter_code
_entity_poly.pdbx_strand_id
1 'polypeptide(L)'
;MDLDGPGRDVQVGRQSPYPEEFRRDAVALYRAGDGKRTYAAVAAELGITGETLRTWVRKDTGGNVSAVRGGSDPESQADELARLRAENARLLKAEKEWQLEREILRRAAAYFAREVCAVRC
;
A
#
# COMPACT_ATOMS: atom_id res chain seq x y z
N MET A 1 -34.05 7.23 33.53
CA MET A 1 -32.86 6.39 33.77
C MET A 1 -33.29 4.97 33.43
N ASP A 2 -33.08 4.39 32.25
CA ASP A 2 -32.32 4.76 31.06
C ASP A 2 -32.93 4.05 29.86
N LEU A 3 -32.96 4.74 28.71
CA LEU A 3 -33.36 4.17 27.43
C LEU A 3 -32.19 3.29 26.94
N ASP A 4 -32.28 1.99 27.15
CA ASP A 4 -31.34 1.03 26.56
C ASP A 4 -31.59 0.98 25.04
N GLY A 5 -30.57 1.41 24.29
CA GLY A 5 -30.67 1.78 22.88
C GLY A 5 -30.83 0.59 21.93
N PRO A 6 -31.28 0.84 20.68
CA PRO A 6 -31.45 -0.20 19.69
C PRO A 6 -30.08 -0.80 19.32
N GLY A 7 -30.00 -2.13 19.41
CA GLY A 7 -28.88 -2.94 18.98
C GLY A 7 -28.47 -2.59 17.55
N ARG A 8 -27.18 -2.37 17.37
CA ARG A 8 -26.57 -2.08 16.08
C ARG A 8 -26.68 -3.32 15.21
N ASP A 9 -27.60 -3.29 14.25
CA ASP A 9 -27.72 -4.30 13.22
C ASP A 9 -26.41 -4.35 12.42
N VAL A 10 -25.59 -5.37 12.66
CA VAL A 10 -24.45 -5.69 11.81
C VAL A 10 -25.02 -6.10 10.46
N GLN A 11 -24.97 -5.19 9.49
CA GLN A 11 -25.25 -5.48 8.09
C GLN A 11 -24.23 -6.52 7.61
N VAL A 12 -24.58 -7.80 7.75
CA VAL A 12 -23.86 -8.90 7.13
C VAL A 12 -24.15 -8.80 5.64
N GLY A 13 -23.30 -8.08 4.92
CA GLY A 13 -23.38 -7.97 3.47
C GLY A 13 -23.43 -9.37 2.87
N ARG A 14 -24.45 -9.62 2.04
CA ARG A 14 -24.72 -10.89 1.36
C ARG A 14 -23.41 -11.47 0.83
N GLN A 15 -22.93 -12.55 1.44
CA GLN A 15 -21.66 -13.19 1.08
C GLN A 15 -21.75 -13.59 -0.40
N SER A 16 -20.81 -13.09 -1.19
CA SER A 16 -20.76 -13.39 -2.61
C SER A 16 -20.60 -14.91 -2.80
N PRO A 17 -21.33 -15.56 -3.73
CA PRO A 17 -21.21 -17.01 -3.99
C PRO A 17 -19.82 -17.45 -4.43
N TYR A 18 -18.92 -16.49 -4.72
CA TYR A 18 -17.58 -16.73 -5.22
C TYR A 18 -16.57 -16.80 -4.06
N PRO A 19 -15.77 -17.88 -3.98
CA PRO A 19 -14.63 -17.98 -3.07
C PRO A 19 -13.71 -16.76 -3.16
N GLU A 20 -13.05 -16.43 -2.06
CA GLU A 20 -12.18 -15.24 -2.00
C GLU A 20 -10.91 -15.41 -2.84
N GLU A 21 -10.38 -16.64 -2.90
CA GLU A 21 -9.32 -17.06 -3.83
C GLU A 21 -9.67 -16.76 -5.29
N PHE A 22 -10.87 -17.13 -5.74
CA PHE A 22 -11.33 -16.88 -7.11
C PHE A 22 -11.41 -15.38 -7.42
N ARG A 23 -11.80 -14.57 -6.44
CA ARG A 23 -11.85 -13.10 -6.58
C ARG A 23 -10.44 -12.51 -6.72
N ARG A 24 -9.48 -12.99 -5.93
CA ARG A 24 -8.08 -12.55 -6.00
C ARG A 24 -7.45 -12.92 -7.32
N ASP A 25 -7.64 -14.15 -7.78
CA ASP A 25 -7.12 -14.63 -9.05
C ASP A 25 -7.71 -13.87 -10.23
N ALA A 26 -9.01 -13.58 -10.20
CA ALA A 26 -9.68 -12.76 -11.21
C ALA A 26 -9.11 -11.33 -11.29
N VAL A 27 -8.83 -10.70 -10.14
CA VAL A 27 -8.20 -9.38 -10.07
C VAL A 27 -6.74 -9.42 -10.53
N ALA A 28 -5.99 -10.47 -10.16
CA ALA A 28 -4.61 -10.67 -10.58
C ALA A 28 -4.50 -10.86 -12.11
N LEU A 29 -5.41 -11.65 -12.69
CA LEU A 29 -5.50 -11.86 -14.14
C LEU A 29 -5.77 -10.56 -14.90
N TYR A 30 -6.66 -9.71 -14.37
CA TYR A 30 -6.91 -8.38 -14.94
C TYR A 30 -5.66 -7.48 -14.88
N ARG A 31 -4.94 -7.47 -13.75
CA ARG A 31 -3.72 -6.66 -13.57
C ARG A 31 -2.56 -7.13 -14.45
N ALA A 32 -2.37 -8.44 -14.59
CA ALA A 32 -1.38 -9.03 -15.48
C ALA A 32 -1.61 -8.66 -16.96
N GLY A 33 -2.81 -8.19 -17.32
CA GLY A 33 -3.14 -7.72 -18.65
C GLY A 33 -2.62 -6.31 -19.00
N ASP A 34 -1.93 -5.60 -18.08
CA ASP A 34 -1.32 -4.27 -18.30
C ASP A 34 -2.21 -3.29 -19.08
N GLY A 35 -3.52 -3.25 -18.76
CA GLY A 35 -4.48 -2.34 -19.38
C GLY A 35 -4.90 -2.68 -20.82
N LYS A 36 -4.40 -3.78 -21.40
CA LYS A 36 -4.81 -4.26 -22.74
C LYS A 36 -6.07 -5.12 -22.73
N ARG A 37 -6.42 -5.71 -21.58
CA ARG A 37 -7.64 -6.52 -21.42
C ARG A 37 -8.76 -5.72 -20.78
N THR A 38 -9.93 -5.70 -21.41
CA THR A 38 -11.10 -5.02 -20.86
C THR A 38 -11.73 -5.87 -19.75
N TYR A 39 -12.43 -5.22 -18.82
CA TYR A 39 -13.19 -5.93 -17.77
C TYR A 39 -14.17 -6.96 -18.36
N ALA A 40 -14.73 -6.68 -19.54
CA ALA A 40 -15.66 -7.58 -20.22
C ALA A 40 -14.98 -8.84 -20.75
N ALA A 41 -13.75 -8.74 -21.28
CA ALA A 41 -13.01 -9.89 -21.79
C ALA A 41 -12.63 -10.87 -20.66
N VAL A 42 -12.06 -10.34 -19.58
CA VAL A 42 -11.66 -11.15 -18.41
C VAL A 42 -12.90 -11.76 -17.73
N ALA A 43 -14.00 -11.01 -17.66
CA ALA A 43 -15.24 -11.51 -17.10
C ALA A 43 -15.89 -12.62 -17.95
N ALA A 44 -15.81 -12.51 -19.28
CA ALA A 44 -16.28 -13.54 -20.20
C ALA A 44 -15.47 -14.85 -20.07
N GLU A 45 -14.14 -14.77 -19.91
CA GLU A 45 -13.27 -15.92 -19.66
C GLU A 45 -13.60 -16.64 -18.34
N LEU A 46 -13.99 -15.87 -17.31
CA LEU A 46 -14.30 -16.37 -15.97
C LEU A 46 -15.79 -16.72 -15.79
N GLY A 47 -16.64 -16.46 -16.78
CA GLY A 47 -18.09 -16.68 -16.69
C GLY A 47 -18.81 -15.75 -15.69
N ILE A 48 -18.24 -14.59 -15.38
CA ILE A 48 -18.81 -13.60 -14.46
C ILE A 48 -19.27 -12.34 -15.20
N THR A 49 -20.06 -11.50 -14.53
CA THR A 49 -20.43 -10.18 -15.09
C THR A 49 -19.27 -9.20 -14.96
N GLY A 50 -18.99 -8.43 -16.01
CA GLY A 50 -17.93 -7.40 -16.00
C GLY A 50 -18.06 -6.36 -14.89
N GLU A 51 -19.29 -6.09 -14.44
CA GLU A 51 -19.56 -5.21 -13.31
C GLU A 51 -19.12 -5.79 -11.96
N THR A 52 -19.23 -7.11 -11.80
CA THR A 52 -18.75 -7.84 -10.62
C THR A 52 -17.24 -7.78 -10.54
N LEU A 53 -16.55 -8.02 -11.67
CA LEU A 53 -15.09 -7.91 -11.75
C LEU A 53 -14.63 -6.47 -11.47
N ARG A 54 -15.30 -5.47 -12.07
CA ARG A 54 -15.03 -4.04 -11.77
C ARG A 54 -15.19 -3.73 -10.30
N THR A 55 -16.24 -4.26 -9.65
CA THR A 55 -16.47 -4.08 -8.21
C THR A 55 -15.35 -4.72 -7.39
N TRP A 56 -14.85 -5.90 -7.76
CA TRP A 56 -13.73 -6.55 -7.08
C TRP A 56 -12.41 -5.82 -7.29
N VAL A 57 -12.09 -5.40 -8.51
CA VAL A 57 -10.89 -4.60 -8.80
C VAL A 57 -10.92 -3.28 -8.02
N ARG A 58 -12.07 -2.62 -7.94
CA ARG A 58 -12.28 -1.41 -7.11
C ARG A 58 -12.19 -1.70 -5.62
N LYS A 59 -12.73 -2.82 -5.14
CA LYS A 59 -12.63 -3.26 -3.74
C LYS A 59 -11.23 -3.73 -3.37
N ASP A 60 -10.40 -4.17 -4.30
CA ASP A 60 -9.02 -4.56 -4.03
C ASP A 60 -8.10 -3.34 -4.06
N THR A 61 -8.26 -2.49 -5.07
CA THR A 61 -7.57 -1.18 -5.17
C THR A 61 -7.97 -0.26 -4.01
N GLY A 62 -9.25 -0.27 -3.67
CA GLY A 62 -9.82 0.46 -2.54
C GLY A 62 -9.75 -0.31 -1.23
N GLY A 63 -9.47 -1.61 -1.20
CA GLY A 63 -9.46 -2.48 0.00
C GLY A 63 -8.16 -2.38 0.78
N ASN A 64 -7.05 -2.15 0.07
CA ASN A 64 -5.81 -1.69 0.67
C ASN A 64 -5.97 -0.31 1.34
N VAL A 65 -6.99 0.47 0.95
CA VAL A 65 -7.34 1.76 1.56
C VAL A 65 -8.58 1.66 2.48
N SER A 66 -9.43 0.64 2.33
CA SER A 66 -10.75 0.52 3.00
C SER A 66 -10.70 -0.30 4.27
N ALA A 67 -9.60 -1.00 4.57
CA ALA A 67 -9.37 -1.47 5.93
C ALA A 67 -9.28 -0.29 6.94
N VAL A 68 -9.04 0.94 6.46
CA VAL A 68 -9.06 2.18 7.26
C VAL A 68 -10.34 3.02 7.04
N ARG A 69 -11.13 2.76 5.98
CA ARG A 69 -12.21 3.69 5.55
C ARG A 69 -13.62 3.13 5.71
N GLY A 70 -13.90 2.64 6.90
CA GLY A 70 -15.24 2.76 7.47
C GLY A 70 -15.54 4.22 7.82
N GLY A 71 -15.78 5.04 6.79
CA GLY A 71 -16.11 6.47 6.92
C GLY A 71 -14.89 7.39 7.02
N SER A 72 -14.47 8.01 5.91
CA SER A 72 -13.70 9.26 6.03
C SER A 72 -13.79 10.08 4.74
N ASP A 73 -14.24 11.32 4.91
CA ASP A 73 -14.43 12.38 3.93
C ASP A 73 -13.20 12.61 3.02
N PRO A 74 -13.39 13.16 1.81
CA PRO A 74 -12.30 13.49 0.90
C PRO A 74 -11.24 14.44 1.50
N GLU A 75 -11.61 15.26 2.48
CA GLU A 75 -10.73 16.17 3.22
C GLU A 75 -9.61 15.41 3.97
N SER A 76 -9.94 14.25 4.55
CA SER A 76 -9.01 13.39 5.28
C SER A 76 -7.89 12.81 4.42
N GLN A 77 -8.10 12.63 3.11
CA GLN A 77 -7.07 12.09 2.22
C GLN A 77 -6.00 13.12 1.87
N ALA A 78 -6.40 14.37 1.67
CA ALA A 78 -5.47 15.45 1.36
C ALA A 78 -4.54 15.71 2.57
N ASP A 79 -5.11 15.68 3.77
CA ASP A 79 -4.37 15.83 5.03
C ASP A 79 -3.44 14.65 5.31
N GLU A 80 -3.88 13.42 5.03
CA GLU A 80 -3.04 12.24 5.13
C GLU A 80 -1.89 12.27 4.12
N LEU A 81 -2.14 12.69 2.88
CA LEU A 81 -1.08 12.90 1.87
C LEU A 81 -0.10 13.99 2.30
N ALA A 82 -0.57 15.08 2.90
CA ALA A 82 0.30 16.14 3.40
C ALA A 82 1.18 15.63 4.55
N ARG A 83 0.60 14.88 5.50
CA ARG A 83 1.33 14.25 6.60
C ARG A 83 2.38 13.26 6.10
N LEU A 84 2.02 12.38 5.16
CA LEU A 84 2.93 11.40 4.58
C LEU A 84 4.07 12.07 3.81
N ARG A 85 3.81 13.18 3.10
CA ARG A 85 4.87 13.96 2.44
C ARG A 85 5.82 14.60 3.44
N ALA A 86 5.30 15.13 4.55
CA ALA A 86 6.12 15.69 5.62
C ALA A 86 7.01 14.62 6.28
N GLU A 87 6.46 13.43 6.50
CA GLU A 87 7.19 12.29 7.07
C GLU A 87 8.27 11.78 6.12
N ASN A 88 7.96 11.62 4.83
CA ASN A 88 8.96 11.28 3.80
C ASN A 88 10.10 12.31 3.75
N ALA A 89 9.77 13.61 3.80
CA ALA A 89 10.78 14.66 3.81
C ALA A 89 11.69 14.59 5.05
N ARG A 90 11.13 14.22 6.21
CA ARG A 90 11.91 14.02 7.45
C ARG A 90 12.84 12.82 7.33
N LEU A 91 12.34 11.69 6.83
CA LEU A 91 13.15 10.49 6.64
C LEU A 91 14.30 10.72 5.65
N LEU A 92 14.03 11.39 4.53
CA LEU A 92 15.07 11.73 3.55
C LEU A 92 16.16 12.65 4.12
N LYS A 93 15.81 13.55 5.05
CA LYS A 93 16.83 14.37 5.75
C LYS A 93 17.69 13.51 6.65
N ALA A 94 17.07 12.64 7.45
CA ALA A 94 17.80 11.72 8.31
C ALA A 94 18.73 10.82 7.48
N GLU A 95 18.25 10.22 6.39
CA GLU A 95 19.08 9.40 5.51
C GLU A 95 20.31 10.16 4.99
N LYS A 96 20.15 11.42 4.57
CA LYS A 96 21.27 12.24 4.11
C LYS A 96 22.31 12.47 5.22
N GLU A 97 21.86 12.74 6.45
CA GLU A 97 22.74 12.89 7.61
C GLU A 97 23.52 11.59 7.89
N TRP A 98 22.81 10.45 7.95
CA TRP A 98 23.44 9.14 8.14
C TRP A 98 24.45 8.79 7.04
N GLN A 99 24.16 9.13 5.78
CA GLN A 99 25.09 8.89 4.67
C GLN A 99 26.37 9.73 4.81
N LEU A 100 26.23 10.99 5.22
CA LEU A 100 27.37 11.88 5.42
C LEU A 100 28.27 11.40 6.57
N GLU A 101 27.68 11.01 7.70
CA GLU A 101 28.41 10.42 8.83
C GLU A 101 29.16 9.15 8.40
N ARG A 102 28.50 8.26 7.66
CA ARG A 102 29.11 7.04 7.15
C ARG A 102 30.27 7.33 6.19
N GLU A 103 30.16 8.38 5.38
CA GLU A 103 31.23 8.78 4.48
C GLU A 103 32.44 9.34 5.25
N ILE A 104 32.21 10.15 6.28
CA ILE A 104 33.27 10.65 7.18
C ILE A 104 34.00 9.47 7.82
N LEU A 105 33.26 8.51 8.39
CA LEU A 105 33.84 7.32 9.01
C LEU A 105 34.63 6.48 8.01
N ARG A 106 34.11 6.31 6.78
CA ARG A 106 34.82 5.58 5.72
C ARG A 106 36.11 6.30 5.31
N ARG A 107 36.09 7.62 5.16
CA ARG A 107 37.27 8.42 4.85
C ARG A 107 38.32 8.34 5.96
N ALA A 108 37.89 8.42 7.22
CA ALA A 108 38.77 8.25 8.38
C ALA A 108 39.39 6.85 8.40
N ALA A 109 38.60 5.80 8.24
CA ALA A 109 39.11 4.43 8.17
C ALA A 109 40.11 4.23 7.02
N ALA A 110 39.85 4.82 5.84
CA ALA A 110 40.77 4.77 4.71
C ALA A 110 42.08 5.54 4.98
N TYR A 111 42.02 6.67 5.68
CA TYR A 111 43.20 7.42 6.12
C TYR A 111 44.04 6.59 7.09
N PHE A 112 43.43 6.04 8.14
CA PHE A 112 44.14 5.19 9.11
C PHE A 112 44.73 3.93 8.47
N ALA A 113 44.03 3.28 7.55
CA ALA A 113 44.55 2.11 6.84
C ALA A 113 45.81 2.45 6.02
N ARG A 114 45.89 3.65 5.43
CA ARG A 114 47.08 4.13 4.70
C ARG A 114 48.24 4.40 5.66
N GLU A 115 48.00 5.11 6.76
CA GLU A 115 49.03 5.41 7.78
C GLU A 115 49.60 4.15 8.42
N VAL A 116 48.75 3.17 8.78
CA VAL A 116 49.19 1.91 9.39
C VAL A 116 49.99 1.03 8.42
N CYS A 117 49.67 1.06 7.12
CA CYS A 117 50.49 0.39 6.10
C CYS A 117 51.82 1.11 5.81
N ALA A 118 51.87 2.44 5.96
CA ALA A 118 53.09 3.22 5.72
C ALA A 118 54.14 3.07 6.83
N VAL A 119 53.73 2.81 8.08
CA VAL A 119 54.63 2.68 9.25
C VAL A 119 55.19 1.25 9.42
N ARG A 120 54.69 0.28 8.65
CA ARG A 120 54.99 -1.15 8.84
C ARG A 120 55.70 -1.83 7.65
N CYS A 121 56.14 -1.04 6.67
CA CYS A 121 57.01 -1.45 5.56
C CYS A 121 58.42 -0.87 5.76
#